data_AF-A0A7J6L1T0-F1
#
_entry.id   AF-A0A7J6L1T0-F1
#
_cell.length_a   1.000
_cell.length_b   1.000
_cell.length_c   1.000
_cell.angle_alpha   90.00
_cell.angle_beta   90.00
_cell.angle_gamma   90.00
#
_symmetry.space_group_name_H-M   'P 1'
#
loop_
_entity.id
_entity.type
_entity.pdbx_description
1 polymer ?
#
loop_
_entity_poly.entity_id
_entity_poly.type
_entity_poly.pdbx_seq_one_letter_code
_entity_poly.pdbx_strand_id
1 'polypeptide(L)'
;MLLSQSCLLLIHAIATSSLSKSPENDSGNHLPLAQWSPRTPSENADRWIESAVMAFEAGDSPAAVSILQEAARMGSLKAFTELALIVDPWQNHQLIPLAAYVDSSFRDQQSYHDECALCVICGAYCRAQVAPDGLLNSAGLGSSSRGSMITQAFPPGTLYLLLGILHDVGKTLSLTGEDDAYVDGSNLILSCPFEHAGLDACVVTYSHDEFGYQKFLECCPGVDLPEEFLYGVRYHSLHSVDPKWLSEKDVSNFAWLFDDFTVYDHEENPSADKAPLVPQIEGVAQANGEKSPRSVGIKQKIRDLQRSVETEVMTARKELAVLRNQEIANAEREKSGGACLSEEELQLIDKVKKDVLKGCDHFFDKLEDSFMKNQRVENKRLLAQVEQLKSDNTSLQLMAVELSRSISLLEEETKAL
;
A
#
# COMPACT_ATOMS: atom_id res chain seq x y z
N MET A 1 -32.29 -11.86 -27.43
CA MET A 1 -33.44 -11.79 -26.49
C MET A 1 -32.89 -12.18 -25.12
N LEU A 2 -32.70 -11.34 -24.10
CA LEU A 2 -33.20 -10.02 -23.75
C LEU A 2 -32.00 -9.15 -23.30
N LEU A 3 -31.87 -7.96 -23.88
CA LEU A 3 -31.08 -6.83 -23.41
C LEU A 3 -32.08 -5.68 -23.27
N SER A 4 -32.45 -5.28 -22.05
CA SER A 4 -33.10 -3.98 -21.69
C SER A 4 -33.53 -4.08 -20.21
N GLN A 5 -33.15 -3.20 -19.29
CA GLN A 5 -33.78 -1.88 -19.15
C GLN A 5 -32.93 -0.87 -18.33
N SER A 6 -31.82 -1.27 -17.72
CA SER A 6 -31.12 -0.42 -16.74
C SER A 6 -30.29 0.71 -17.37
N CYS A 7 -29.80 0.56 -18.59
CA CYS A 7 -28.96 1.58 -19.25
C CYS A 7 -29.76 2.72 -19.91
N LEU A 8 -31.06 2.52 -20.19
CA LEU A 8 -31.89 3.54 -20.85
C LEU A 8 -32.54 4.53 -19.86
N LEU A 9 -32.68 4.16 -18.58
CA LEU A 9 -33.18 5.06 -17.54
C LEU A 9 -32.14 6.10 -17.09
N LEU A 10 -30.84 5.78 -17.19
CA LEU A 10 -29.75 6.70 -16.85
C LEU A 10 -29.58 7.84 -17.88
N ILE A 11 -29.84 7.55 -19.16
CA ILE A 11 -29.74 8.54 -20.24
C ILE A 11 -30.96 9.47 -20.28
N HIS A 12 -32.15 8.97 -19.94
CA HIS A 12 -33.36 9.80 -19.92
C HIS A 12 -33.41 10.74 -18.69
N ALA A 13 -32.84 10.34 -17.54
CA ALA A 13 -32.78 11.17 -16.34
C ALA A 13 -31.85 12.40 -16.49
N ILE A 14 -30.78 12.26 -17.28
CA ILE A 14 -29.83 13.34 -17.57
C ILE A 14 -30.38 14.30 -18.64
N ALA A 15 -31.23 13.82 -19.57
CA ALA A 15 -31.77 14.64 -20.64
C ALA A 15 -32.97 15.52 -20.24
N THR A 16 -33.69 15.20 -19.15
CA THR A 16 -34.89 15.97 -18.74
C THR A 16 -34.66 16.99 -17.62
N SER A 17 -33.44 17.13 -17.08
CA SER A 17 -33.15 18.10 -16.01
C SER A 17 -32.87 19.54 -16.49
N SER A 18 -32.93 19.82 -17.80
CA SER A 18 -32.63 21.16 -18.36
C SER A 18 -33.83 21.92 -18.95
N LEU A 19 -35.08 21.56 -18.64
CA LEU A 19 -36.25 22.34 -19.04
C LEU A 19 -37.35 22.31 -17.97
N SER A 20 -37.24 23.17 -16.96
CA SER A 20 -38.43 23.71 -16.29
C SER A 20 -38.22 25.19 -15.94
N LYS A 21 -39.17 26.00 -16.40
CA LYS A 21 -39.26 27.42 -16.07
C LYS A 21 -39.65 27.57 -14.59
N SER A 22 -39.07 28.60 -13.99
CA SER A 22 -39.44 29.25 -12.72
C SER A 22 -40.94 29.21 -12.38
N PRO A 23 -41.25 29.07 -11.08
CA PRO A 23 -42.16 30.00 -10.44
C PRO A 23 -41.45 30.84 -9.37
N GLU A 24 -41.91 32.09 -9.29
CA GLU A 24 -41.47 33.14 -8.38
C GLU A 24 -41.69 32.81 -6.90
N ASN A 25 -40.88 33.50 -6.08
CA ASN A 25 -41.04 33.79 -4.65
C ASN A 25 -40.89 32.65 -3.65
N ASP A 26 -39.72 32.60 -2.98
CA ASP A 26 -39.73 32.68 -1.52
C ASP A 26 -38.42 33.29 -0.98
N SER A 27 -38.55 34.24 -0.07
CA SER A 27 -37.44 35.00 0.53
C SER A 27 -36.94 34.29 1.79
N GLY A 28 -35.96 33.41 1.63
CA GLY A 28 -35.20 32.80 2.72
C GLY A 28 -33.75 33.29 2.71
N ASN A 29 -33.28 33.86 3.83
CA ASN A 29 -31.92 34.35 4.04
C ASN A 29 -30.87 33.24 3.83
N HIS A 30 -30.30 33.15 2.62
CA HIS A 30 -29.03 32.48 2.42
C HIS A 30 -27.89 33.50 2.57
N LEU A 31 -26.87 33.12 3.36
CA LEU A 31 -25.62 33.85 3.52
C LEU A 31 -24.99 34.14 2.14
N PRO A 32 -24.54 35.37 1.86
CA PRO A 32 -24.02 35.72 0.56
C PRO A 32 -22.62 35.14 0.39
N LEU A 33 -22.47 34.17 -0.52
CA LEU A 33 -21.21 33.81 -1.16
C LEU A 33 -20.78 34.94 -2.10
N ALA A 34 -20.39 36.08 -1.54
CA ALA A 34 -19.95 37.25 -2.30
C ALA A 34 -18.43 37.23 -2.50
N GLN A 35 -17.98 36.98 -3.74
CA GLN A 35 -16.70 37.40 -4.33
C GLN A 35 -15.43 37.25 -3.47
N TRP A 36 -14.76 36.10 -3.60
CA TRP A 36 -13.44 35.87 -3.02
C TRP A 36 -12.53 35.31 -4.11
N SER A 37 -11.50 36.05 -4.51
CA SER A 37 -10.45 35.59 -5.43
C SER A 37 -9.22 35.15 -4.63
N PRO A 38 -8.93 33.84 -4.51
CA PRO A 38 -7.79 33.33 -3.75
C PRO A 38 -6.49 33.37 -4.58
N ARG A 39 -5.34 33.34 -3.89
CA ARG A 39 -4.01 33.44 -4.54
C ARG A 39 -3.33 32.10 -4.75
N THR A 40 -3.72 31.02 -4.06
CA THR A 40 -3.11 29.67 -4.23
C THR A 40 -4.07 28.49 -3.94
N PRO A 41 -3.80 27.27 -4.48
CA PRO A 41 -4.60 26.06 -4.22
C PRO A 41 -4.60 25.56 -2.77
N SER A 42 -3.53 25.76 -2.00
CA SER A 42 -3.45 25.31 -0.59
C SER A 42 -4.34 26.14 0.34
N GLU A 43 -4.43 27.46 0.10
CA GLU A 43 -5.38 28.34 0.82
C GLU A 43 -6.84 27.95 0.58
N ASN A 44 -7.15 27.25 -0.53
CA ASN A 44 -8.49 26.72 -0.75
C ASN A 44 -8.74 25.49 0.13
N ALA A 45 -7.83 24.51 0.18
CA ALA A 45 -8.06 23.23 0.86
C ALA A 45 -8.43 23.38 2.35
N ASP A 46 -7.74 24.27 3.08
CA ASP A 46 -8.06 24.53 4.49
C ASP A 46 -9.42 25.21 4.67
N ARG A 47 -9.81 26.11 3.76
CA ARG A 47 -11.12 26.78 3.79
C ARG A 47 -12.28 25.87 3.43
N TRP A 48 -12.06 24.90 2.55
CA TRP A 48 -13.06 23.86 2.26
C TRP A 48 -13.31 23.01 3.51
N ILE A 49 -12.26 22.70 4.27
CA ILE A 49 -12.40 21.94 5.52
C ILE A 49 -13.08 22.79 6.59
N GLU A 50 -12.71 24.05 6.76
CA GLU A 50 -13.43 24.97 7.67
C GLU A 50 -14.91 25.09 7.30
N SER A 51 -15.24 25.14 6.00
CA SER A 51 -16.62 25.20 5.53
C SER A 51 -17.38 23.89 5.79
N ALA A 52 -16.72 22.74 5.65
CA ALA A 52 -17.29 21.44 5.99
C ALA A 52 -17.53 21.32 7.51
N VAL A 53 -16.58 21.79 8.33
CA VAL A 53 -16.72 21.83 9.79
C VAL A 53 -17.88 22.74 10.20
N MET A 54 -18.00 23.93 9.62
CA MET A 54 -19.14 24.82 9.88
C MET A 54 -20.48 24.20 9.48
N ALA A 55 -20.53 23.44 8.37
CA ALA A 55 -21.72 22.71 7.97
C ALA A 55 -22.07 21.58 8.96
N PHE A 56 -21.07 20.86 9.49
CA PHE A 56 -21.28 19.88 10.56
C PHE A 56 -21.77 20.53 11.86
N GLU A 57 -21.18 21.65 12.28
CA GLU A 57 -21.58 22.39 13.48
C GLU A 57 -23.01 22.95 13.37
N ALA A 58 -23.43 23.29 12.15
CA ALA A 58 -24.79 23.71 11.85
C ALA A 58 -25.80 22.53 11.76
N GLY A 59 -25.33 21.28 11.87
CA GLY A 59 -26.15 20.07 11.75
C GLY A 59 -26.52 19.68 10.31
N ASP A 60 -25.82 20.23 9.30
CA ASP A 60 -26.03 19.95 7.88
C ASP A 60 -24.97 18.97 7.35
N SER A 61 -25.05 17.72 7.81
CA SER A 61 -24.13 16.65 7.40
C SER A 61 -24.09 16.43 5.87
N PRO A 62 -25.20 16.48 5.11
CA PRO A 62 -25.16 16.36 3.66
C PRO A 62 -24.32 17.45 2.98
N ALA A 63 -24.46 18.71 3.39
CA ALA A 63 -23.65 19.79 2.85
C ALA A 63 -22.17 19.59 3.19
N ALA A 64 -21.85 19.19 4.42
CA ALA A 64 -20.48 18.94 4.85
C ALA A 64 -19.80 17.82 4.04
N VAL A 65 -20.50 16.70 3.79
CA VAL A 65 -20.00 15.60 2.95
C VAL A 65 -19.78 16.07 1.50
N SER A 66 -20.71 16.84 0.93
CA SER A 66 -20.55 17.37 -0.43
C SER A 66 -19.34 18.31 -0.57
N ILE A 67 -19.07 19.13 0.47
CA ILE A 67 -17.92 20.03 0.51
C ILE A 67 -16.62 19.22 0.60
N LEU A 68 -16.57 18.20 1.46
CA LEU A 68 -15.42 17.31 1.55
C LEU A 68 -15.19 16.54 0.23
N GLN A 69 -16.25 16.13 -0.47
CA GLN A 69 -16.14 15.37 -1.73
C GLN A 69 -15.51 16.22 -2.82
N GLU A 70 -15.95 17.46 -2.95
CA GLU A 70 -15.36 18.37 -3.93
C GLU A 70 -13.93 18.74 -3.54
N ALA A 71 -13.64 18.94 -2.25
CA ALA A 71 -12.28 19.20 -1.79
C ALA A 71 -11.33 18.01 -2.04
N ALA A 72 -11.79 16.78 -1.80
CA ALA A 72 -11.05 15.56 -2.09
C ALA A 72 -10.85 15.37 -3.60
N ARG A 73 -11.87 15.67 -4.42
CA ARG A 73 -11.79 15.70 -5.89
C ARG A 73 -10.78 16.73 -6.39
N MET A 74 -10.58 17.82 -5.64
CA MET A 74 -9.57 18.85 -5.92
C MET A 74 -8.18 18.52 -5.34
N GLY A 75 -7.98 17.30 -4.83
CA GLY A 75 -6.68 16.81 -4.35
C GLY A 75 -6.37 17.11 -2.88
N SER A 76 -7.35 17.56 -2.08
CA SER A 76 -7.14 17.73 -0.63
C SER A 76 -7.10 16.39 0.09
N LEU A 77 -5.90 15.93 0.44
CA LEU A 77 -5.71 14.69 1.19
C LEU A 77 -6.42 14.71 2.54
N LYS A 78 -6.38 15.85 3.24
CA LYS A 78 -7.07 16.02 4.52
C LYS A 78 -8.58 15.88 4.34
N ALA A 79 -9.16 16.43 3.27
CA ALA A 79 -10.59 16.23 2.98
C ALA A 79 -10.91 14.77 2.61
N PHE A 80 -10.01 14.09 1.89
CA PHE A 80 -10.15 12.65 1.58
C PHE A 80 -10.14 11.79 2.84
N THR A 81 -9.21 12.05 3.77
CA THR A 81 -9.14 11.34 5.06
C THR A 81 -10.40 11.60 5.89
N GLU A 82 -10.86 12.84 6.02
CA GLU A 82 -12.10 13.17 6.74
C GLU A 82 -13.33 12.49 6.10
N LEU A 83 -13.39 12.42 4.76
CA LEU A 83 -14.44 11.69 4.06
C LEU A 83 -14.47 10.21 4.35
N ALA A 84 -13.30 9.58 4.37
CA ALA A 84 -13.15 8.15 4.65
C ALA A 84 -13.57 7.80 6.09
N LEU A 85 -13.48 8.75 7.01
CA LEU A 85 -13.91 8.58 8.40
C LEU A 85 -15.42 8.77 8.59
N ILE A 86 -16.06 9.58 7.75
CA ILE A 86 -17.47 9.98 7.89
C ILE A 86 -18.41 9.08 7.09
N VAL A 87 -17.97 8.62 5.92
CA VAL A 87 -18.80 7.81 5.03
C VAL A 87 -18.46 6.35 5.23
N ASP A 88 -19.44 5.56 5.70
CA ASP A 88 -19.34 4.11 5.76
C ASP A 88 -19.02 3.56 4.36
N PRO A 89 -17.82 2.98 4.13
CA PRO A 89 -17.38 2.55 2.81
C PRO A 89 -18.33 1.52 2.17
N TRP A 90 -19.08 0.79 3.00
CA TRP A 90 -19.96 -0.30 2.59
C TRP A 90 -21.28 0.17 1.97
N GLN A 91 -21.66 1.44 2.15
CA GLN A 91 -22.91 1.98 1.60
C GLN A 91 -22.72 2.86 0.36
N ASN A 92 -21.49 3.26 0.02
CA ASN A 92 -21.28 4.28 -1.01
C ASN A 92 -20.22 3.87 -2.05
N HIS A 93 -20.69 3.24 -3.13
CA HIS A 93 -19.87 2.80 -4.28
C HIS A 93 -19.14 3.93 -5.05
N GLN A 94 -19.30 5.20 -4.64
CA GLN A 94 -18.67 6.36 -5.27
C GLN A 94 -17.26 6.71 -4.76
N LEU A 95 -16.77 6.06 -3.69
CA LEU A 95 -15.44 6.35 -3.13
C LEU A 95 -14.29 5.62 -3.86
N ILE A 96 -14.58 4.48 -4.51
CA ILE A 96 -13.59 3.66 -5.24
C ILE A 96 -12.91 4.45 -6.39
N PRO A 97 -13.63 5.24 -7.21
CA PRO A 97 -13.01 6.09 -8.24
C PRO A 97 -12.18 7.26 -7.69
N LEU A 98 -12.42 7.69 -6.45
CA LEU A 98 -11.75 8.85 -5.84
C LEU A 98 -10.33 8.50 -5.38
N ALA A 99 -10.12 7.27 -4.89
CA ALA A 99 -8.80 6.75 -4.53
C ALA A 99 -7.85 6.69 -5.75
N ALA A 100 -8.38 6.30 -6.91
CA ALA A 100 -7.64 6.28 -8.18
C ALA A 100 -7.31 7.70 -8.72
N TYR A 101 -8.04 8.74 -8.30
CA TYR A 101 -7.82 10.12 -8.73
C TYR A 101 -6.76 10.84 -7.87
N VAL A 102 -6.72 10.55 -6.56
CA VAL A 102 -5.75 11.14 -5.62
C VAL A 102 -4.31 10.79 -5.99
N ASP A 103 -4.06 9.59 -6.52
CA ASP A 103 -2.73 9.14 -7.01
C ASP A 103 -2.15 10.07 -8.10
N SER A 104 -3.01 10.72 -8.89
CA SER A 104 -2.58 11.63 -9.97
C SER A 104 -2.29 13.08 -9.51
N SER A 105 -2.75 13.50 -8.32
CA SER A 105 -2.73 14.92 -7.88
C SER A 105 -1.56 15.27 -6.95
N PHE A 106 -0.72 14.30 -6.58
CA PHE A 106 0.29 14.43 -5.52
C PHE A 106 1.58 15.19 -5.89
N ARG A 107 1.72 15.76 -7.08
CA ARG A 107 3.04 16.17 -7.60
C ARG A 107 3.38 17.67 -7.56
N ASP A 108 2.53 18.53 -7.00
CA ASP A 108 2.65 20.00 -7.17
C ASP A 108 2.90 20.85 -5.90
N GLN A 109 3.33 20.28 -4.77
CA GLN A 109 3.61 21.10 -3.57
C GLN A 109 5.02 20.92 -2.99
N GLN A 110 5.84 21.95 -3.19
CA GLN A 110 7.29 22.00 -2.92
C GLN A 110 7.65 22.50 -1.50
N SER A 111 6.74 22.43 -0.52
CA SER A 111 6.97 23.02 0.82
C SER A 111 6.87 22.07 2.02
N TYR A 112 6.75 20.76 1.84
CA TYR A 112 6.94 19.79 2.92
C TYR A 112 8.33 19.17 2.81
N HIS A 113 9.30 19.81 3.47
CA HIS A 113 10.70 19.44 3.28
C HIS A 113 11.15 18.19 4.03
N ASP A 114 10.32 17.55 4.88
CA ASP A 114 10.77 16.44 5.73
C ASP A 114 9.77 15.28 5.92
N GLU A 115 8.61 15.26 5.27
CA GLU A 115 7.60 14.21 5.47
C GLU A 115 7.41 13.37 4.19
N CYS A 116 7.80 12.10 4.24
CA CYS A 116 7.49 11.13 3.17
C CYS A 116 5.96 11.03 3.01
N ALA A 117 5.43 10.75 1.80
CA ALA A 117 4.00 10.53 1.59
C ALA A 117 3.40 9.50 2.57
N LEU A 118 4.21 8.51 2.97
CA LEU A 118 3.92 7.57 4.04
C LEU A 118 3.67 8.27 5.40
N CYS A 119 4.54 9.19 5.81
CA CYS A 119 4.39 10.02 7.01
C CYS A 119 3.12 10.86 6.95
N VAL A 120 2.76 11.37 5.77
CA VAL A 120 1.57 12.20 5.60
C VAL A 120 0.30 11.36 5.75
N ILE A 121 0.25 10.17 5.14
CA ILE A 121 -0.88 9.23 5.25
C ILE A 121 -1.00 8.72 6.69
N CYS A 122 0.10 8.22 7.28
CA CYS A 122 0.13 7.74 8.67
C CYS A 122 -0.10 8.87 9.68
N GLY A 123 0.38 10.08 9.40
CA GLY A 123 0.17 11.26 10.23
C GLY A 123 -1.26 11.77 10.16
N ALA A 124 -1.91 11.75 8.99
CA ALA A 124 -3.34 12.03 8.84
C ALA A 124 -4.18 11.00 9.61
N TYR A 125 -3.82 9.72 9.50
CA TYR A 125 -4.40 8.62 10.27
C TYR A 125 -4.27 8.82 11.79
N CYS A 126 -3.08 9.16 12.31
CA CYS A 126 -2.90 9.40 13.74
C CYS A 126 -3.55 10.70 14.23
N ARG A 127 -3.59 11.76 13.42
CA ARG A 127 -4.27 13.01 13.78
C ARG A 127 -5.78 12.82 13.88
N ALA A 128 -6.38 11.96 13.06
CA ALA A 128 -7.78 11.57 13.18
C ALA A 128 -8.10 10.86 14.51
N GLN A 129 -7.10 10.23 15.15
CA GLN A 129 -7.25 9.62 16.48
C GLN A 129 -7.20 10.64 17.63
N VAL A 130 -6.64 11.83 17.39
CA VAL A 130 -6.50 12.91 18.39
C VAL A 130 -7.47 14.03 18.05
N ALA A 131 -8.78 13.73 18.06
CA ALA A 131 -9.77 14.80 18.15
C ALA A 131 -9.63 15.51 19.52
N PRO A 132 -9.79 16.85 19.60
CA PRO A 132 -9.68 17.53 20.87
C PRO A 132 -10.89 17.16 21.74
N ASP A 133 -10.62 16.55 22.89
CA ASP A 133 -11.55 16.40 24.00
C ASP A 133 -11.97 17.79 24.51
N GLY A 134 -12.97 18.35 23.84
CA GLY A 134 -13.62 19.61 24.19
C GLY A 134 -14.91 19.43 24.98
N LEU A 135 -15.22 18.24 25.52
CA LEU A 135 -16.51 18.02 26.20
C LEU A 135 -16.56 16.97 27.34
N LEU A 136 -15.43 16.43 27.83
CA LEU A 136 -15.46 15.52 28.98
C LEU A 136 -14.29 15.75 29.96
N ASN A 137 -14.43 16.77 30.80
CA ASN A 137 -13.67 16.88 32.04
C ASN A 137 -14.61 16.63 33.24
N SER A 138 -14.55 15.43 33.83
CA SER A 138 -14.51 15.21 35.29
C SER A 138 -14.68 13.73 35.67
N ALA A 139 -13.60 12.94 35.60
CA ALA A 139 -13.41 11.80 36.50
C ALA A 139 -11.94 11.36 36.43
N GLY A 140 -11.18 11.65 37.48
CA GLY A 140 -9.78 11.24 37.58
C GLY A 140 -9.65 9.72 37.62
N LEU A 141 -8.98 9.14 36.64
CA LEU A 141 -8.43 7.80 36.69
C LEU A 141 -7.02 7.79 36.07
N GLY A 142 -6.13 7.08 36.75
CA GLY A 142 -4.69 7.19 36.63
C GLY A 142 -4.09 6.65 35.33
N SER A 143 -2.85 7.06 35.11
CA SER A 143 -1.97 6.66 34.02
C SER A 143 -1.68 5.16 34.04
N SER A 144 -2.38 4.39 33.20
CA SER A 144 -1.96 3.04 32.80
C SER A 144 -2.73 2.66 31.53
N SER A 145 -1.99 2.24 30.49
CA SER A 145 -2.43 1.74 29.17
C SER A 145 -3.09 2.73 28.19
N ARG A 146 -2.27 3.49 27.44
CA ARG A 146 -2.72 4.19 26.22
C ARG A 146 -2.99 3.26 25.05
N GLY A 147 -2.39 2.07 25.01
CA GLY A 147 -2.52 1.12 23.89
C GLY A 147 -3.90 0.47 23.72
N SER A 148 -4.76 0.45 24.75
CA SER A 148 -6.07 -0.21 24.68
C SER A 148 -7.19 0.66 24.07
N MET A 149 -6.98 1.97 23.89
CA MET A 149 -8.02 2.86 23.36
C MET A 149 -8.03 2.94 21.83
N ILE A 150 -6.91 2.62 21.18
CA ILE A 150 -6.76 2.75 19.72
C ILE A 150 -7.57 1.69 18.98
N THR A 151 -7.66 0.46 19.48
CA THR A 151 -8.44 -0.62 18.84
C THR A 151 -9.96 -0.46 18.92
N GLN A 152 -10.49 0.39 19.81
CA GLN A 152 -11.94 0.64 19.93
C GLN A 152 -12.46 1.77 19.03
N ALA A 153 -11.58 2.53 18.36
CA ALA A 153 -11.96 3.74 17.62
C ALA A 153 -12.11 3.55 16.10
N PHE A 154 -11.84 2.37 15.54
CA PHE A 154 -11.94 2.15 14.10
C PHE A 154 -13.29 1.57 13.68
N PRO A 155 -13.93 2.13 12.64
CA PRO A 155 -14.95 1.38 11.91
C PRO A 155 -14.31 0.07 11.42
N PRO A 156 -14.91 -1.11 11.72
CA PRO A 156 -14.43 -2.39 11.22
C PRO A 156 -14.35 -2.31 9.68
N GLY A 157 -13.13 -2.30 9.14
CA GLY A 157 -12.86 -2.14 7.70
C GLY A 157 -11.80 -1.10 7.34
N THR A 158 -11.59 -0.06 8.16
CA THR A 158 -10.59 0.99 7.85
C THR A 158 -9.16 0.42 7.80
N LEU A 159 -8.86 -0.51 8.70
CA LEU A 159 -7.60 -1.22 8.76
C LEU A 159 -7.33 -2.01 7.47
N TYR A 160 -8.33 -2.73 6.95
CA TYR A 160 -8.21 -3.52 5.73
C TYR A 160 -7.99 -2.64 4.50
N LEU A 161 -8.66 -1.49 4.42
CA LEU A 161 -8.44 -0.55 3.32
C LEU A 161 -7.01 0.01 3.35
N LEU A 162 -6.54 0.43 4.54
CA LEU A 162 -5.19 0.93 4.71
C LEU A 162 -4.16 -0.14 4.36
N LEU A 163 -4.35 -1.36 4.85
CA LEU A 163 -3.49 -2.50 4.55
C LEU A 163 -3.52 -2.83 3.06
N GLY A 164 -4.68 -2.87 2.41
CA GLY A 164 -4.82 -3.14 0.98
C GLY A 164 -4.11 -2.14 0.09
N ILE A 165 -4.02 -0.87 0.50
CA ILE A 165 -3.29 0.16 -0.26
C ILE A 165 -1.78 0.10 0.00
N LEU A 166 -1.37 -0.28 1.21
CA LEU A 166 -0.01 -0.04 1.68
C LEU A 166 0.85 -1.30 1.91
N HIS A 167 0.28 -2.50 1.95
CA HIS A 167 1.03 -3.74 2.20
C HIS A 167 2.17 -3.93 1.19
N ASP A 168 1.93 -3.57 -0.06
CA ASP A 168 2.86 -3.73 -1.18
C ASP A 168 3.85 -2.57 -1.38
N VAL A 169 3.85 -1.57 -0.49
CA VAL A 169 4.74 -0.39 -0.65
C VAL A 169 6.21 -0.77 -0.71
N GLY A 170 6.58 -1.92 -0.13
CA GLY A 170 7.95 -2.41 -0.18
C GLY A 170 8.40 -2.89 -1.56
N LYS A 171 7.49 -3.12 -2.50
CA LYS A 171 7.82 -3.46 -3.90
C LYS A 171 8.55 -2.33 -4.63
N THR A 172 8.54 -1.12 -4.06
CA THR A 172 9.42 -0.03 -4.48
C THR A 172 10.91 -0.41 -4.47
N LEU A 173 11.31 -1.45 -3.74
CA LEU A 173 12.65 -2.01 -3.78
C LEU A 173 13.08 -2.45 -5.19
N SER A 174 12.16 -2.91 -6.05
CA SER A 174 12.44 -3.23 -7.46
C SER A 174 12.95 -2.02 -8.26
N LEU A 175 12.50 -0.81 -7.91
CA LEU A 175 12.97 0.43 -8.53
C LEU A 175 14.42 0.76 -8.18
N THR A 176 14.98 0.09 -7.16
CA THR A 176 16.37 0.26 -6.71
C THR A 176 17.32 -0.77 -7.35
N GLY A 177 16.87 -1.47 -8.37
CA GLY A 177 17.69 -2.44 -9.11
C GLY A 177 17.96 -3.74 -8.35
N GLU A 178 17.25 -3.98 -7.24
CA GLU A 178 17.15 -5.32 -6.67
C GLU A 178 16.42 -6.25 -7.66
N ASP A 179 16.83 -7.51 -7.71
CA ASP A 179 16.19 -8.52 -8.57
C ASP A 179 14.78 -8.78 -8.03
N ASP A 180 13.77 -8.73 -8.91
CA ASP A 180 12.36 -8.95 -8.54
C ASP A 180 12.16 -10.28 -7.82
N ALA A 181 13.00 -11.29 -8.08
CA ALA A 181 12.94 -12.57 -7.36
C ALA A 181 13.30 -12.48 -5.86
N TYR A 182 13.85 -11.35 -5.40
CA TYR A 182 14.12 -11.02 -3.99
C TYR A 182 13.21 -9.92 -3.46
N VAL A 183 12.39 -9.29 -4.32
CA VAL A 183 11.44 -8.25 -3.92
C VAL A 183 10.05 -8.85 -3.80
N ASP A 184 9.61 -9.56 -4.84
CA ASP A 184 8.27 -10.10 -4.99
C ASP A 184 8.27 -11.64 -4.86
N GLY A 185 7.17 -12.18 -4.36
CA GLY A 185 6.95 -13.60 -4.15
C GLY A 185 6.84 -14.04 -2.69
N SER A 186 6.59 -15.33 -2.50
CA SER A 186 6.28 -15.90 -1.19
C SER A 186 7.49 -15.92 -0.26
N ASN A 187 7.24 -15.52 0.98
CA ASN A 187 8.22 -15.55 2.04
C ASN A 187 8.40 -16.97 2.62
N LEU A 188 9.61 -17.24 3.12
CA LEU A 188 9.97 -18.49 3.79
C LEU A 188 10.63 -18.20 5.13
N ILE A 189 10.29 -19.00 6.14
CA ILE A 189 11.04 -19.02 7.40
C ILE A 189 12.35 -19.78 7.17
N LEU A 190 13.47 -19.07 7.23
CA LEU A 190 14.81 -19.61 7.05
C LEU A 190 15.32 -20.31 8.31
N SER A 191 15.01 -19.74 9.47
CA SER A 191 15.33 -20.35 10.77
C SER A 191 14.41 -19.80 11.85
N CYS A 192 14.16 -20.59 12.89
CA CYS A 192 13.50 -20.12 14.09
C CYS A 192 14.20 -20.74 15.31
N PRO A 193 14.48 -19.97 16.38
CA PRO A 193 15.38 -20.41 17.45
C PRO A 193 14.81 -21.55 18.30
N PHE A 194 13.49 -21.62 18.47
CA PHE A 194 12.78 -22.69 19.16
C PHE A 194 11.29 -22.70 18.77
N GLU A 195 10.59 -23.78 19.14
CA GLU A 195 9.14 -23.89 18.91
C GLU A 195 8.38 -22.82 19.70
N HIS A 196 7.35 -22.24 19.08
CA HIS A 196 6.50 -21.18 19.61
C HIS A 196 7.24 -19.90 20.00
N ALA A 197 8.44 -19.67 19.44
CA ALA A 197 9.18 -18.43 19.61
C ALA A 197 8.44 -17.20 19.05
N GLY A 198 7.54 -17.46 18.09
CA GLY A 198 6.79 -16.46 17.36
C GLY A 198 7.54 -15.92 16.15
N LEU A 199 6.79 -15.38 15.19
CA LEU A 199 7.34 -14.96 13.89
C LEU A 199 8.37 -13.84 14.03
N ASP A 200 8.19 -12.94 15.00
CA ASP A 200 9.13 -11.85 15.29
C ASP A 200 10.52 -12.35 15.74
N ALA A 201 10.62 -13.60 16.21
CA ALA A 201 11.88 -14.24 16.59
C ALA A 201 12.46 -15.14 15.47
N CYS A 202 11.69 -15.42 14.43
CA CYS A 202 12.17 -16.21 13.29
C CYS A 202 12.92 -15.30 12.30
N VAL A 203 13.87 -15.88 11.57
CA VAL A 203 14.50 -15.24 10.40
C VAL A 203 13.68 -15.62 9.17
N VAL A 204 13.05 -14.64 8.56
CA VAL A 204 12.27 -14.77 7.31
C VAL A 204 13.13 -14.32 6.13
N THR A 205 12.85 -14.81 4.93
CA THR A 205 13.41 -14.24 3.70
C THR A 205 13.16 -12.74 3.64
N TYR A 206 14.18 -12.01 3.23
CA TYR A 206 14.03 -10.57 3.01
C TYR A 206 13.26 -10.33 1.71
N SER A 207 12.17 -9.57 1.78
CA SER A 207 11.28 -9.22 0.66
C SER A 207 10.67 -7.82 0.84
N HIS A 208 9.73 -7.46 -0.03
CA HIS A 208 8.90 -6.26 0.13
C HIS A 208 8.18 -6.17 1.48
N ASP A 209 7.76 -7.29 2.07
CA ASP A 209 7.08 -7.30 3.37
C ASP A 209 7.97 -6.71 4.48
N GLU A 210 9.17 -7.29 4.68
CA GLU A 210 10.10 -6.86 5.73
C GLU A 210 10.61 -5.45 5.44
N PHE A 211 10.93 -5.13 4.18
CA PHE A 211 11.34 -3.77 3.82
C PHE A 211 10.23 -2.74 4.09
N GLY A 212 8.99 -3.03 3.68
CA GLY A 212 7.83 -2.18 3.93
C GLY A 212 7.60 -1.95 5.42
N TYR A 213 7.61 -3.03 6.22
CA TYR A 213 7.50 -2.98 7.68
C TYR A 213 8.57 -2.06 8.31
N GLN A 214 9.85 -2.25 7.97
CA GLN A 214 10.94 -1.42 8.48
C GLN A 214 10.75 0.05 8.08
N LYS A 215 10.27 0.32 6.85
CA LYS A 215 10.00 1.69 6.40
C LYS A 215 8.86 2.34 7.16
N PHE A 216 7.81 1.61 7.53
CA PHE A 216 6.77 2.16 8.40
C PHE A 216 7.31 2.56 9.77
N LEU A 217 8.17 1.71 10.37
CA LEU A 217 8.79 2.02 11.66
C LEU A 217 9.72 3.25 11.58
N GLU A 218 10.52 3.34 10.52
CA GLU A 218 11.47 4.45 10.31
C GLU A 218 10.77 5.77 9.98
N CYS A 219 9.78 5.74 9.08
CA CYS A 219 9.10 6.93 8.58
C CYS A 219 8.08 7.48 9.57
N CYS A 220 7.57 6.67 10.49
CA CYS A 220 6.52 7.08 11.42
C CYS A 220 7.00 7.04 12.88
N PRO A 221 8.10 7.74 13.24
CA PRO A 221 8.60 7.71 14.61
C PRO A 221 7.59 8.37 15.55
N GLY A 222 7.15 7.62 16.58
CA GLY A 222 6.19 8.10 17.58
C GLY A 222 4.72 8.06 17.16
N VAL A 223 4.42 7.48 16.00
CA VAL A 223 3.08 7.15 15.54
C VAL A 223 2.79 5.70 15.93
N ASP A 224 1.84 5.51 16.84
CA ASP A 224 1.36 4.17 17.22
C ASP A 224 0.47 3.62 16.09
N LEU A 225 1.11 3.03 15.07
CA LEU A 225 0.40 2.25 14.05
C LEU A 225 -0.18 0.98 14.70
N PRO A 226 -1.38 0.52 14.28
CA PRO A 226 -1.94 -0.73 14.79
C PRO A 226 -0.97 -1.87 14.57
N GLU A 227 -0.85 -2.72 15.58
CA GLU A 227 0.02 -3.88 15.52
C GLU A 227 -0.43 -4.84 14.41
N GLU A 228 -1.74 -4.95 14.20
CA GLU A 228 -2.36 -5.73 13.14
C GLU A 228 -2.00 -5.21 11.74
N PHE A 229 -1.96 -3.88 11.56
CA PHE A 229 -1.52 -3.27 10.30
C PHE A 229 -0.08 -3.66 10.00
N LEU A 230 0.82 -3.42 10.96
CA LEU A 230 2.24 -3.71 10.80
C LEU A 230 2.50 -5.21 10.60
N TYR A 231 1.75 -6.05 11.30
CA TYR A 231 1.81 -7.51 11.15
C TYR A 231 1.37 -7.93 9.75
N GLY A 232 0.27 -7.36 9.24
CA GLY A 232 -0.21 -7.61 7.88
C GLY A 232 0.81 -7.19 6.83
N VAL A 233 1.38 -5.99 6.95
CA VAL A 233 2.46 -5.53 6.04
C VAL A 233 3.64 -6.52 6.07
N ARG A 234 4.05 -6.97 7.27
CA ARG A 234 5.26 -7.77 7.46
C ARG A 234 5.15 -9.24 7.04
N TYR A 235 3.94 -9.81 7.06
CA TYR A 235 3.78 -11.27 6.90
C TYR A 235 2.72 -11.69 5.87
N HIS A 236 2.15 -10.78 5.08
CA HIS A 236 1.11 -11.12 4.09
C HIS A 236 1.61 -12.05 2.97
N SER A 237 2.90 -12.07 2.64
CA SER A 237 3.47 -13.01 1.66
C SER A 237 3.87 -14.37 2.26
N LEU A 238 3.60 -14.63 3.55
CA LEU A 238 4.02 -15.83 4.27
C LEU A 238 2.94 -16.94 4.24
N HIS A 239 2.62 -17.50 3.06
CA HIS A 239 1.45 -18.39 2.89
C HIS A 239 1.55 -19.78 3.56
N SER A 240 2.73 -20.20 4.00
CA SER A 240 2.92 -21.51 4.63
C SER A 240 3.83 -21.40 5.83
N VAL A 241 3.24 -21.57 7.02
CA VAL A 241 3.94 -21.55 8.29
C VAL A 241 3.60 -22.83 9.04
N ASP A 242 4.63 -23.54 9.51
CA ASP A 242 4.44 -24.65 10.42
C ASP A 242 3.91 -24.08 11.76
N PRO A 243 2.74 -24.54 12.25
CA PRO A 243 2.15 -24.03 13.49
C PRO A 243 3.08 -24.09 14.70
N LYS A 244 4.10 -24.95 14.69
CA LYS A 244 5.10 -25.02 15.76
C LYS A 244 5.95 -23.76 15.88
N TRP A 245 5.97 -22.86 14.89
CA TRP A 245 6.72 -21.60 14.96
C TRP A 245 5.87 -20.42 15.46
N LEU A 246 4.55 -20.55 15.42
CA LEU A 246 3.62 -19.50 15.81
C LEU A 246 3.53 -19.39 17.34
N SER A 247 3.64 -18.16 17.85
CA SER A 247 3.24 -17.82 19.21
C SER A 247 1.71 -17.69 19.32
N GLU A 248 1.17 -17.58 20.52
CA GLU A 248 -0.28 -17.34 20.71
C GLU A 248 -0.76 -16.06 20.01
N LYS A 249 0.07 -15.00 20.03
CA LYS A 249 -0.17 -13.75 19.31
C LYS A 249 -0.24 -14.01 17.80
N ASP A 250 0.74 -14.74 17.26
CA ASP A 250 0.76 -15.01 15.82
C ASP A 250 -0.45 -15.83 15.40
N VAL A 251 -0.84 -16.86 16.17
CA VAL A 251 -2.06 -17.65 15.89
C VAL A 251 -3.29 -16.75 15.79
N SER A 252 -3.43 -15.78 16.70
CA SER A 252 -4.56 -14.82 16.66
C SER A 252 -4.51 -13.90 15.44
N ASN A 253 -3.31 -13.47 15.04
CA ASN A 253 -3.14 -12.57 13.90
C ASN A 253 -3.22 -13.29 12.55
N PHE A 254 -2.74 -14.53 12.49
CA PHE A 254 -2.71 -15.34 11.26
C PHE A 254 -4.11 -15.65 10.77
N ALA A 255 -5.05 -15.89 11.70
CA ALA A 255 -6.44 -16.19 11.37
C ALA A 255 -7.07 -15.06 10.53
N TRP A 256 -7.05 -13.81 11.01
CA TRP A 256 -7.67 -12.71 10.26
C TRP A 256 -6.86 -12.32 9.00
N LEU A 257 -5.52 -12.41 9.05
CA LEU A 257 -4.68 -12.07 7.89
C LEU A 257 -4.93 -13.02 6.71
N PHE A 258 -4.98 -14.33 6.95
CA PHE A 258 -5.11 -15.30 5.87
C PHE A 258 -6.56 -15.64 5.53
N ASP A 259 -7.47 -15.65 6.49
CA ASP A 259 -8.87 -15.99 6.22
C ASP A 259 -9.61 -14.81 5.57
N ASP A 260 -9.32 -13.56 5.98
CA ASP A 260 -10.01 -12.38 5.45
C ASP A 260 -9.16 -11.64 4.40
N PHE A 261 -7.93 -11.23 4.74
CA PHE A 261 -7.17 -10.31 3.89
C PHE A 261 -6.58 -10.96 2.64
N THR A 262 -5.99 -12.16 2.73
CA THR A 262 -5.42 -12.87 1.57
C THR A 262 -6.46 -13.17 0.48
N VAL A 263 -7.73 -13.35 0.86
CA VAL A 263 -8.83 -13.47 -0.11
C VAL A 263 -8.96 -12.18 -0.93
N TYR A 264 -8.92 -11.02 -0.30
CA TYR A 264 -8.99 -9.74 -1.01
C TYR A 264 -7.74 -9.47 -1.86
N ASP A 265 -6.57 -9.87 -1.38
CA ASP A 265 -5.30 -9.57 -2.04
C ASP A 265 -5.06 -10.41 -3.32
N HIS A 266 -5.52 -11.67 -3.32
CA HIS A 266 -5.24 -12.61 -4.41
C HIS A 266 -6.43 -12.97 -5.31
N GLU A 267 -7.64 -12.48 -5.02
CA GLU A 267 -8.78 -12.76 -5.89
C GLU A 267 -8.71 -11.99 -7.22
N GLU A 268 -8.11 -12.63 -8.23
CA GLU A 268 -8.54 -12.47 -9.62
C GLU A 268 -10.02 -12.88 -9.73
N ASN A 269 -10.94 -11.93 -9.52
CA ASN A 269 -12.35 -11.98 -9.94
C ASN A 269 -13.13 -13.22 -9.42
N PRO A 270 -13.94 -13.11 -8.34
CA PRO A 270 -14.66 -14.26 -7.80
C PRO A 270 -15.72 -14.73 -8.80
N SER A 271 -15.39 -15.76 -9.59
CA SER A 271 -16.43 -16.65 -10.11
C SER A 271 -17.01 -17.38 -8.91
N ALA A 272 -18.27 -17.09 -8.61
CA ALA A 272 -19.03 -17.38 -7.39
C ALA A 272 -19.23 -18.88 -7.03
N ASP A 273 -18.21 -19.72 -7.05
CA ASP A 273 -18.37 -21.17 -6.85
C ASP A 273 -17.25 -21.89 -6.08
N LYS A 274 -16.40 -21.19 -5.31
CA LYS A 274 -15.42 -21.88 -4.45
C LYS A 274 -15.82 -21.78 -2.98
N ALA A 275 -16.13 -22.94 -2.41
CA ALA A 275 -16.41 -23.13 -0.98
C ALA A 275 -15.20 -22.75 -0.10
N PRO A 276 -15.42 -22.31 1.15
CA PRO A 276 -14.35 -21.81 2.02
C PRO A 276 -13.34 -22.90 2.37
N LEU A 277 -12.06 -22.56 2.29
CA LEU A 277 -10.96 -23.37 2.79
C LEU A 277 -10.94 -23.28 4.32
N VAL A 278 -11.32 -24.37 4.99
CA VAL A 278 -11.12 -24.56 6.43
C VAL A 278 -9.71 -25.11 6.66
N PRO A 279 -8.98 -24.75 7.74
CA PRO A 279 -7.62 -25.24 7.98
C PRO A 279 -7.65 -26.75 8.30
N GLN A 280 -7.01 -27.56 7.47
CA GLN A 280 -6.74 -28.97 7.80
C GLN A 280 -5.57 -29.04 8.78
N ILE A 281 -5.88 -28.97 10.07
CA ILE A 281 -4.98 -29.45 11.14
C ILE A 281 -5.41 -30.87 11.46
N GLU A 282 -4.83 -31.87 10.79
CA GLU A 282 -4.83 -33.26 11.25
C GLU A 282 -3.65 -34.03 10.63
N GLY A 283 -2.77 -34.59 11.49
CA GLY A 283 -1.96 -35.76 11.15
C GLY A 283 -0.43 -35.62 11.23
N VAL A 284 0.13 -35.72 12.43
CA VAL A 284 1.54 -36.11 12.64
C VAL A 284 1.72 -37.61 12.35
N ALA A 285 2.84 -37.93 11.72
CA ALA A 285 3.48 -39.25 11.53
C ALA A 285 3.11 -40.06 10.28
N GLN A 286 3.91 -39.90 9.21
CA GLN A 286 4.71 -41.02 8.66
C GLN A 286 5.84 -40.49 7.77
N ALA A 287 7.07 -40.75 8.22
CA ALA A 287 8.29 -40.52 7.48
C ALA A 287 8.31 -41.35 6.19
N ASN A 288 8.53 -40.70 5.04
CA ASN A 288 9.06 -41.32 3.83
C ASN A 288 9.68 -40.26 2.89
N GLY A 289 11.01 -40.13 2.96
CA GLY A 289 11.90 -39.68 1.87
C GLY A 289 11.46 -38.47 1.05
N GLU A 290 11.52 -37.27 1.62
CA GLU A 290 11.36 -36.03 0.85
C GLU A 290 12.55 -35.82 -0.09
N LYS A 291 12.27 -35.93 -1.39
CA LYS A 291 13.17 -35.46 -2.44
C LYS A 291 13.22 -33.95 -2.34
N SER A 292 14.40 -33.41 -2.05
CA SER A 292 14.75 -31.98 -2.14
C SER A 292 13.94 -31.27 -3.24
N PRO A 293 13.31 -30.12 -2.97
CA PRO A 293 12.62 -29.35 -3.99
C PRO A 293 13.62 -29.12 -5.14
N ARG A 294 13.28 -29.67 -6.31
CA ARG A 294 14.13 -29.56 -7.49
C ARG A 294 14.26 -28.09 -7.80
N SER A 295 15.45 -27.53 -7.61
CA SER A 295 15.81 -26.20 -8.05
C SER A 295 15.31 -26.01 -9.48
N VAL A 296 14.34 -25.12 -9.66
CA VAL A 296 13.77 -24.85 -10.98
C VAL A 296 14.91 -24.31 -11.84
N GLY A 297 15.35 -25.08 -12.83
CA GLY A 297 16.56 -24.78 -13.57
C GLY A 297 16.48 -23.39 -14.22
N ILE A 298 17.61 -22.71 -14.41
CA ILE A 298 17.71 -21.36 -15.00
C ILE A 298 16.88 -21.22 -16.30
N LYS A 299 16.78 -22.29 -17.10
CA LYS A 299 15.95 -22.32 -18.32
C LYS A 299 14.44 -22.18 -18.08
N GLN A 300 13.93 -22.58 -16.92
CA GLN A 300 12.55 -22.38 -16.53
C GLN A 300 12.35 -20.93 -16.08
N LYS A 301 13.23 -20.41 -15.22
CA LYS A 301 13.22 -18.99 -14.82
C LYS A 301 13.25 -18.03 -16.01
N ILE A 302 14.08 -18.30 -17.02
CA ILE A 302 14.11 -17.51 -18.26
C ILE A 302 12.78 -17.56 -19.02
N ARG A 303 12.12 -18.74 -19.07
CA ARG A 303 10.81 -18.88 -19.72
C ARG A 303 9.70 -18.18 -18.94
N ASP A 304 9.82 -18.10 -17.62
CA ASP A 304 8.84 -17.44 -16.76
C ASP A 304 9.00 -15.91 -16.88
N LEU A 305 10.24 -15.39 -16.88
CA LEU A 305 10.53 -13.99 -17.19
C LEU A 305 10.05 -13.58 -18.59
N GLN A 306 10.28 -14.43 -19.61
CA GLN A 306 9.77 -14.16 -20.95
C GLN A 306 8.24 -14.04 -20.98
N ARG A 307 7.52 -14.91 -20.25
CA ARG A 307 6.06 -14.85 -20.15
C ARG A 307 5.58 -13.60 -19.42
N SER A 308 6.25 -13.20 -18.35
CA SER A 308 5.96 -11.96 -17.62
C SER A 308 6.11 -10.75 -18.54
N VAL A 309 7.25 -10.61 -19.23
CA VAL A 309 7.49 -9.52 -20.19
C VAL A 309 6.46 -9.50 -21.32
N GLU A 310 6.10 -10.66 -21.89
CA GLU A 310 5.06 -10.73 -22.93
C GLU A 310 3.68 -10.28 -22.44
N THR A 311 3.36 -10.56 -21.18
CA THR A 311 2.10 -10.18 -20.55
C THR A 311 2.04 -8.67 -20.34
N GLU A 312 3.13 -8.08 -19.81
CA GLU A 312 3.28 -6.63 -19.67
C GLU A 312 3.18 -5.89 -21.01
N VAL A 313 3.87 -6.39 -22.05
CA VAL A 313 3.80 -5.81 -23.40
C VAL A 313 2.38 -5.90 -23.99
N MET A 314 1.66 -6.99 -23.74
CA MET A 314 0.26 -7.13 -24.14
C MET A 314 -0.64 -6.11 -23.43
N THR A 315 -0.46 -5.93 -22.12
CA THR A 315 -1.22 -4.97 -21.30
C THR A 315 -0.97 -3.53 -21.76
N ALA A 316 0.29 -3.14 -21.93
CA ALA A 316 0.66 -1.81 -22.43
C ALA A 316 0.09 -1.53 -23.83
N ARG A 317 0.04 -2.53 -24.73
CA ARG A 317 -0.58 -2.39 -26.05
C ARG A 317 -2.09 -2.19 -25.97
N LYS A 318 -2.77 -2.89 -25.05
CA LYS A 318 -4.22 -2.70 -24.81
C LYS A 318 -4.50 -1.30 -24.28
N GLU A 319 -3.68 -0.82 -23.34
CA GLU A 319 -3.82 0.52 -22.77
C GLU A 319 -3.61 1.61 -23.83
N LEU A 320 -2.56 1.49 -24.66
CA LEU A 320 -2.34 2.39 -25.79
C LEU A 320 -3.51 2.37 -26.79
N ALA A 321 -4.14 1.21 -27.02
CA ALA A 321 -5.32 1.13 -27.87
C ALA A 321 -6.53 1.84 -27.25
N VAL A 322 -6.72 1.74 -25.94
CA VAL A 322 -7.77 2.48 -25.20
C VAL A 322 -7.53 3.98 -25.28
N LEU A 323 -6.31 4.46 -25.02
CA LEU A 323 -5.95 5.87 -25.11
C LEU A 323 -6.17 6.41 -26.53
N ARG A 324 -5.76 5.67 -27.56
CA ARG A 324 -5.98 6.07 -28.96
C ARG A 324 -7.47 6.14 -29.31
N ASN A 325 -8.28 5.21 -28.79
CA ASN A 325 -9.73 5.25 -28.98
C ASN A 325 -10.37 6.43 -28.23
N GLN A 326 -9.86 6.79 -27.05
CA GLN A 326 -10.27 7.99 -26.32
C GLN A 326 -9.90 9.27 -27.07
N GLU A 327 -8.69 9.36 -27.66
CA GLU A 327 -8.29 10.48 -28.51
C GLU A 327 -9.23 10.64 -29.72
N ILE A 328 -9.58 9.53 -30.39
CA ILE A 328 -10.53 9.55 -31.50
C ILE A 328 -11.92 10.02 -31.02
N ALA A 329 -12.40 9.48 -29.90
CA ALA A 329 -13.69 9.87 -29.33
C ALA A 329 -13.71 11.35 -28.89
N ASN A 330 -12.60 11.86 -28.35
CA ASN A 330 -12.44 13.26 -27.99
C ASN A 330 -12.42 14.15 -29.24
N ALA A 331 -11.68 13.77 -30.29
CA ALA A 331 -11.67 14.48 -31.57
C ALA A 331 -13.05 14.48 -32.26
N GLU A 332 -13.85 13.43 -32.10
CA GLU A 332 -15.24 13.40 -32.56
C GLU A 332 -16.16 14.29 -31.70
N ARG A 333 -15.95 14.35 -30.38
CA ARG A 333 -16.69 15.27 -29.50
C ARG A 333 -16.37 16.74 -29.79
N GLU A 334 -15.11 17.07 -30.10
CA GLU A 334 -14.70 18.41 -30.52
C GLU A 334 -15.44 18.84 -31.79
N LYS A 335 -15.67 17.92 -32.74
CA LYS A 335 -16.49 18.19 -33.93
C LYS A 335 -17.97 18.41 -33.62
N SER A 336 -18.46 17.90 -32.49
CA SER A 336 -19.86 18.01 -32.06
C SER A 336 -20.20 19.27 -31.24
N GLY A 337 -19.25 20.20 -31.05
CA GLY A 337 -19.51 21.48 -30.39
C GLY A 337 -19.54 21.42 -28.86
N GLY A 338 -18.92 20.41 -28.26
CA GLY A 338 -18.64 20.41 -26.81
C GLY A 338 -17.69 21.56 -26.46
N ALA A 339 -17.95 22.22 -25.32
CA ALA A 339 -17.14 23.32 -24.82
C ALA A 339 -15.65 22.93 -24.81
N CYS A 340 -14.88 23.52 -25.73
CA CYS A 340 -13.45 23.34 -25.82
C CYS A 340 -12.82 24.08 -24.62
N LEU A 341 -11.90 23.41 -23.92
CA LEU A 341 -11.03 24.08 -22.96
C LEU A 341 -10.35 25.26 -23.66
N SER A 342 -10.32 26.41 -23.00
CA SER A 342 -9.63 27.57 -23.54
C SER A 342 -8.16 27.23 -23.80
N GLU A 343 -7.56 27.88 -24.80
CA GLU A 343 -6.14 27.67 -25.13
C GLU A 343 -5.23 27.96 -23.93
N GLU A 344 -5.66 28.85 -23.03
CA GLU A 344 -5.00 29.14 -21.75
C GLU A 344 -5.02 27.95 -20.79
N GLU A 345 -6.14 27.22 -20.68
CA GLU A 345 -6.26 26.01 -19.85
C GLU A 345 -5.38 24.87 -20.37
N LEU A 346 -5.32 24.69 -21.69
CA LEU A 346 -4.42 23.69 -22.31
C LEU A 346 -2.95 24.02 -22.07
N GLN A 347 -2.56 25.29 -22.17
CA GLN A 347 -1.20 25.74 -21.85
C GLN A 347 -0.86 25.54 -20.37
N LEU A 348 -1.81 25.76 -19.47
CA LEU A 348 -1.62 25.52 -18.03
C LEU A 348 -1.42 24.04 -17.74
N ILE A 349 -2.23 23.15 -18.33
CA ILE A 349 -2.10 21.70 -18.16
C ILE A 349 -0.73 21.22 -18.68
N ASP A 350 -0.28 21.68 -19.85
CA ASP A 350 1.02 21.29 -20.41
C ASP A 350 2.19 21.81 -19.55
N LYS A 351 2.05 23.00 -18.96
CA LYS A 351 3.03 23.54 -18.02
C LYS A 351 3.11 22.70 -16.75
N VAL A 352 1.97 22.42 -16.10
CA VAL A 352 1.91 21.58 -14.89
C VAL A 352 2.50 20.22 -15.17
N LYS A 353 2.12 19.59 -16.30
CA LYS A 353 2.67 18.30 -16.71
C LYS A 353 4.20 18.33 -16.85
N LYS A 354 4.77 19.38 -17.46
CA LYS A 354 6.22 19.54 -17.60
C LYS A 354 6.93 19.75 -16.26
N ASP A 355 6.34 20.53 -15.36
CA ASP A 355 6.92 20.81 -14.04
C ASP A 355 6.89 19.55 -13.16
N VAL A 356 5.79 18.79 -13.23
CA VAL A 356 5.63 17.47 -12.61
C VAL A 356 6.68 16.47 -13.12
N LEU A 357 6.87 16.36 -14.44
CA LEU A 357 7.86 15.45 -15.02
C LEU A 357 9.28 15.82 -14.57
N LYS A 358 9.62 17.11 -14.56
CA LYS A 358 10.92 17.59 -14.04
C LYS A 358 11.12 17.27 -12.56
N GLY A 359 10.07 17.37 -11.75
CA GLY A 359 10.12 17.01 -10.33
C GLY A 359 10.44 15.54 -10.12
N CYS A 360 9.83 14.67 -10.93
CA CYS A 360 10.13 13.24 -10.91
C CYS A 360 11.54 12.93 -11.40
N ASP A 361 11.98 13.52 -12.52
CA ASP A 361 13.34 13.34 -13.01
C ASP A 361 14.36 13.75 -11.93
N HIS A 362 14.14 14.89 -11.27
CA HIS A 362 15.01 15.34 -10.17
C HIS A 362 15.01 14.39 -8.97
N PHE A 363 13.85 13.83 -8.61
CA PHE A 363 13.75 12.84 -7.54
C PHE A 363 14.49 11.56 -7.89
N PHE A 364 14.33 11.04 -9.12
CA PHE A 364 15.05 9.86 -9.59
C PHE A 364 16.56 10.10 -9.65
N ASP A 365 17.01 11.25 -10.14
CA ASP A 365 18.41 11.64 -10.13
C ASP A 365 18.99 11.63 -8.70
N LYS A 366 18.25 12.18 -7.74
CA LYS A 366 18.67 12.23 -6.32
C LYS A 366 18.70 10.84 -5.68
N LEU A 367 17.76 9.98 -6.04
CA LEU A 367 17.68 8.60 -5.56
C LEU A 367 18.83 7.75 -6.15
N GLU A 368 19.12 7.94 -7.45
CA GLU A 368 20.27 7.33 -8.11
C GLU A 368 21.60 7.82 -7.51
N ASP A 369 21.73 9.12 -7.27
CA ASP A 369 22.98 9.69 -6.78
C ASP A 369 23.27 9.37 -5.31
N SER A 370 22.26 9.37 -4.44
CA SER A 370 22.49 9.14 -3.01
C SER A 370 22.32 7.67 -2.62
N PHE A 371 21.14 7.12 -2.89
CA PHE A 371 20.77 5.79 -2.41
C PHE A 371 21.50 4.71 -3.19
N MET A 372 21.42 4.74 -4.53
CA MET A 372 22.00 3.68 -5.36
C MET A 372 23.52 3.64 -5.27
N LYS A 373 24.20 4.80 -5.14
CA LYS A 373 25.65 4.82 -4.94
C LYS A 373 26.04 4.20 -3.59
N ASN A 374 25.35 4.55 -2.51
CA ASN A 374 25.62 3.97 -1.19
C ASN A 374 25.33 2.47 -1.17
N GLN A 375 24.20 2.05 -1.75
CA GLN A 375 23.82 0.65 -1.85
C GLN A 375 24.84 -0.16 -2.66
N ARG A 376 25.35 0.37 -3.78
CA ARG A 376 26.41 -0.28 -4.56
C ARG A 376 27.71 -0.43 -3.78
N VAL A 377 28.07 0.56 -2.95
CA VAL A 377 29.26 0.48 -2.09
C VAL A 377 29.07 -0.58 -1.02
N GLU A 378 27.89 -0.62 -0.39
CA GLU A 378 27.58 -1.58 0.66
C GLU A 378 27.49 -3.01 0.12
N ASN A 379 26.84 -3.23 -1.02
CA ASN A 379 26.79 -4.53 -1.68
C ASN A 379 28.20 -5.03 -2.05
N LYS A 380 29.10 -4.15 -2.49
CA LYS A 380 30.52 -4.50 -2.71
C LYS A 380 31.23 -4.88 -1.41
N ARG A 381 30.96 -4.17 -0.31
CA ARG A 381 31.52 -4.46 1.01
C ARG A 381 31.06 -5.84 1.50
N LEU A 382 29.77 -6.12 1.40
CA LEU A 382 29.18 -7.41 1.79
C LEU A 382 29.69 -8.56 0.94
N LEU A 383 29.81 -8.38 -0.39
CA LEU A 383 30.40 -9.39 -1.27
C LEU A 383 31.85 -9.71 -0.89
N ALA A 384 32.67 -8.69 -0.58
CA ALA A 384 34.04 -8.90 -0.11
C ALA A 384 34.09 -9.67 1.23
N GLN A 385 33.16 -9.40 2.14
CA GLN A 385 33.04 -10.16 3.40
C GLN A 385 32.64 -11.62 3.16
N VAL A 386 31.70 -11.87 2.24
CA VAL A 386 31.30 -13.23 1.86
C VAL A 386 32.47 -14.00 1.25
N GLU A 387 33.26 -13.37 0.37
CA GLU A 387 34.47 -13.98 -0.19
C GLU A 387 35.51 -14.29 0.88
N GLN A 388 35.72 -13.38 1.83
CA GLN A 388 36.62 -13.60 2.96
C GLN A 388 36.16 -14.80 3.81
N LEU A 389 34.88 -14.84 4.20
CA LEU A 389 34.32 -15.95 4.98
C LEU A 389 34.43 -17.30 4.25
N LYS A 390 34.29 -17.32 2.92
CA LYS A 390 34.51 -18.54 2.12
C LYS A 390 35.97 -18.99 2.17
N SER A 391 36.91 -18.04 2.08
CA SER A 391 38.34 -18.33 2.20
C SER A 391 38.68 -18.89 3.59
N ASP A 392 38.20 -18.25 4.64
CA ASP A 392 38.42 -18.68 6.03
C ASP A 392 37.81 -20.05 6.30
N ASN A 393 36.60 -20.33 5.81
CA ASN A 393 35.97 -21.65 5.93
C ASN A 393 36.80 -22.73 5.23
N THR A 394 37.34 -22.45 4.04
CA THR A 394 38.23 -23.38 3.33
C THR A 394 39.49 -23.66 4.15
N SER A 395 40.09 -22.63 4.76
CA SER A 395 41.26 -22.77 5.64
C SER A 395 40.95 -23.64 6.86
N LEU A 396 39.82 -23.40 7.53
CA LEU A 396 39.37 -24.19 8.67
C LEU A 396 39.11 -25.66 8.31
N GLN A 397 38.55 -25.93 7.14
CA GLN A 397 38.36 -27.29 6.65
C GLN A 397 39.71 -28.02 6.43
N LEU A 398 40.71 -27.33 5.88
CA LEU A 398 42.06 -27.90 5.72
C LEU A 398 42.71 -28.19 7.07
N MET A 399 42.61 -27.28 8.04
CA MET A 399 43.09 -27.50 9.40
C MET A 399 42.38 -28.67 10.09
N ALA A 400 41.08 -28.83 9.89
CA ALA A 400 40.31 -29.95 10.45
C ALA A 400 40.78 -31.31 9.90
N VAL A 401 41.11 -31.37 8.60
CA VAL A 401 41.68 -32.57 7.96
C VAL A 401 43.08 -32.88 8.51
N GLU A 402 43.93 -31.88 8.71
CA GLU A 402 45.27 -32.05 9.28
C GLU A 402 45.23 -32.53 10.74
N LEU A 403 44.34 -31.95 11.55
CA LEU A 403 44.10 -32.39 12.92
C LEU A 403 43.60 -33.83 12.96
N SER A 404 42.67 -34.19 12.09
CA SER A 404 42.15 -35.56 11.99
C SER A 404 43.26 -36.57 11.66
N ARG A 405 44.17 -36.22 10.74
CA ARG A 405 45.36 -37.06 10.44
C ARG A 405 46.29 -37.19 11.65
N SER A 406 46.53 -36.09 12.36
CA SER A 406 47.39 -36.08 13.55
C SER A 406 46.81 -36.94 14.67
N ILE A 407 45.49 -36.88 14.89
CA ILE A 407 44.78 -37.73 15.84
C ILE A 407 44.95 -39.21 15.46
N SER A 408 44.74 -39.57 14.19
CA SER A 408 44.91 -40.96 13.74
C SER A 408 46.32 -41.49 13.97
N LEU A 409 47.36 -40.68 13.73
CA LEU A 409 48.75 -41.07 14.01
C LEU A 409 49.00 -41.31 15.50
N LEU A 410 48.51 -40.41 16.37
CA LEU A 410 48.63 -40.57 17.82
C LEU A 410 47.87 -41.79 18.34
N GLU A 411 46.71 -42.11 17.75
CA GLU A 411 45.96 -43.33 18.06
C GLU A 411 46.74 -44.60 17.68
N GLU A 412 47.45 -44.59 16.56
CA GLU A 412 48.32 -45.71 16.15
C GLU A 412 49.54 -45.86 17.08
N GLU A 413 50.20 -44.76 17.43
CA GLU A 413 51.30 -44.76 18.40
C GLU A 413 50.85 -45.28 19.77
N THR A 414 49.67 -44.86 20.23
CA THR A 414 49.10 -45.30 21.51
C THR A 414 48.77 -46.79 21.50
N LYS A 415 48.33 -47.35 20.36
CA LYS A 415 48.08 -48.80 20.22
C LYS A 415 49.35 -49.64 20.17
N ALA A 416 50.48 -49.04 19.81
CA ALA A 416 51.77 -49.73 19.72
C ALA A 416 52.50 -49.83 21.08
N LEU A 417 52.16 -48.95 22.02
CA LEU A 417 52.60 -49.00 23.42
C LEU A 417 51.77 -50.01 24.22
#